data_AF-A0A7S1BVM6-F1
#
_entry.id   AF-A0A7S1BVM6-F1
#
_cell.length_a   1.000
_cell.length_b   1.000
_cell.length_c   1.000
_cell.angle_alpha   90.00
_cell.angle_beta   90.00
_cell.angle_gamma   90.00
#
_symmetry.space_group_name_H-M   'P 1'
#
loop_
_entity.id
_entity.type
_entity.pdbx_description
1 polymer ?
#
loop_
_entity_poly.entity_id
_entity_poly.type
_entity_poly.pdbx_seq_one_letter_code
_entity_poly.pdbx_strand_id
1 'polypeptide(L)'
;MFSWMSVVAIGGVETAYEMAGAIAHESFSMIKIVASYGLEASEIERYGEALKAAVSSGVRKSFFMGLGMGLTMFVILCSYGLAFWYGNKLVRDGIMSAADVVTVFFSVIIGAMALGQGAPAMNAITEARGAATR
;
A
#
# COMPACT_ATOMS: atom_id res chain seq x y z
N MET A 1 13.43 -6.69 1.76
CA MET A 1 13.83 -5.28 1.62
C MET A 1 12.62 -4.37 1.34
N PHE A 2 11.84 -4.57 0.27
CA PHE A 2 10.60 -3.79 0.01
C PHE A 2 9.55 -3.88 1.13
N SER A 3 9.32 -5.07 1.70
CA SER A 3 8.40 -5.28 2.83
C SER A 3 8.87 -4.57 4.12
N TRP A 4 10.19 -4.47 4.35
CA TRP A 4 10.74 -3.79 5.52
C TRP A 4 10.56 -2.26 5.42
N MET A 5 10.77 -1.71 4.22
CA MET A 5 10.57 -0.28 3.97
C MET A 5 9.10 0.12 4.03
N SER A 6 8.17 -0.73 3.56
CA SER A 6 6.75 -0.47 3.72
C SER A 6 6.33 -0.54 5.18
N VAL A 7 6.80 -1.52 5.96
CA VAL A 7 6.45 -1.65 7.39
C VAL A 7 7.00 -0.47 8.21
N VAL A 8 8.24 -0.06 7.98
CA VAL A 8 8.85 1.10 8.65
C VAL A 8 8.13 2.41 8.28
N ALA A 9 7.76 2.58 7.00
CA ALA A 9 7.03 3.77 6.55
C ALA A 9 5.56 3.78 7.03
N ILE A 10 4.91 2.62 7.16
CA ILE A 10 3.55 2.50 7.68
C ILE A 10 3.54 2.75 9.19
N GLY A 11 4.45 2.13 9.96
CA GLY A 11 4.52 2.28 11.41
C GLY A 11 4.90 3.69 11.88
N GLY A 12 5.69 4.43 11.09
CA GLY A 12 6.02 5.82 11.39
C GLY A 12 4.83 6.79 11.29
N VAL A 13 3.81 6.46 10.49
CA VAL A 13 2.57 7.25 10.40
C VAL A 13 1.62 6.90 11.53
N GLU A 14 1.47 5.61 11.84
CA GLU A 14 0.61 5.13 12.93
C GLU A 14 1.08 5.68 14.29
N THR A 15 2.37 5.56 14.61
CA THR A 15 2.93 6.06 15.88
C THR A 15 2.79 7.58 16.03
N ALA A 16 2.98 8.35 14.97
CA ALA A 16 2.78 9.80 15.00
C ALA A 16 1.29 10.17 15.17
N TYR A 17 0.39 9.39 14.57
CA TYR A 17 -1.06 9.57 14.72
C TYR A 17 -1.55 9.15 16.10
N GLU A 18 -1.00 8.08 16.67
CA GLU A 18 -1.26 7.62 18.05
C GLU A 18 -0.87 8.70 19.07
N MET A 19 0.29 9.35 18.90
CA MET A 19 0.69 10.47 19.77
C MET A 19 -0.27 11.65 19.67
N ALA A 20 -0.70 12.03 18.46
CA ALA A 20 -1.69 13.09 18.28
C ALA A 20 -3.05 12.71 18.92
N GLY A 21 -3.46 11.45 18.79
CA GLY A 21 -4.66 10.91 19.43
C GLY A 21 -4.58 10.90 20.95
N ALA A 22 -3.41 10.58 21.52
CA ALA A 22 -3.16 10.63 22.95
C ALA A 22 -3.28 12.06 23.50
N ILE A 23 -2.72 13.06 22.80
CA ILE A 23 -2.83 14.48 23.15
C ILE A 23 -4.30 14.91 23.16
N ALA A 24 -5.04 14.62 22.08
CA ALA A 24 -6.47 14.97 21.99
C ALA A 24 -7.30 14.30 23.11
N HIS A 25 -7.01 13.03 23.40
CA HIS A 25 -7.66 12.31 24.49
C HIS A 25 -7.39 12.96 25.86
N GLU A 26 -6.15 13.38 26.12
CA GLU A 26 -5.78 14.11 27.32
C GLU A 26 -6.54 15.44 27.44
N SER A 27 -6.60 16.21 26.35
CA SER A 27 -7.33 17.49 26.30
C SER A 27 -8.81 17.32 26.62
N PHE A 28 -9.46 16.29 26.04
CA PHE A 28 -10.87 16.02 26.30
C PHE A 28 -11.14 15.50 27.71
N SER A 29 -10.24 14.66 28.24
CA SER A 29 -10.31 14.20 29.63
C SER A 29 -10.27 15.38 30.61
N MET A 30 -9.50 16.42 30.30
CA MET A 30 -9.32 17.62 31.13
C MET A 30 -10.10 18.84 30.64
N ILE A 31 -11.18 18.67 29.87
CA ILE A 31 -11.90 19.77 29.20
C ILE A 31 -12.36 20.89 30.16
N LYS A 32 -12.77 20.55 31.38
CA LYS A 32 -13.19 21.53 32.40
C LYS A 32 -12.03 22.43 32.82
N ILE A 33 -10.81 21.89 32.90
CA ILE A 33 -9.60 22.63 33.25
C ILE A 33 -9.18 23.52 32.07
N VAL A 34 -9.18 22.97 30.85
CA VAL A 34 -8.83 23.73 29.64
C VAL A 34 -9.75 24.94 29.49
N ALA A 35 -11.06 24.77 29.68
CA ALA A 35 -12.04 25.85 29.63
C ALA A 35 -11.88 26.85 30.79
N SER A 36 -11.62 26.40 32.02
CA SER A 36 -11.50 27.30 33.17
C SER A 36 -10.22 28.15 33.17
N TYR A 37 -9.14 27.62 32.57
CA TYR A 37 -7.84 28.31 32.46
C TYR A 37 -7.62 28.96 31.08
N GLY A 38 -8.56 28.85 30.14
CA GLY A 38 -8.46 29.43 28.79
C GLY A 38 -7.31 28.84 27.96
N LEU A 39 -6.95 27.57 28.20
CA LEU A 39 -5.77 26.91 27.60
C LEU A 39 -6.03 26.36 26.18
N GLU A 40 -7.18 26.64 25.60
CA GLU A 40 -7.62 26.09 24.32
C GLU A 40 -6.59 26.34 23.20
N ALA A 41 -6.05 27.55 23.11
CA ALA A 41 -5.06 27.91 22.08
C ALA A 41 -3.75 27.12 22.22
N SER A 42 -3.25 26.96 23.45
CA SER A 42 -2.02 26.20 23.74
C SER A 42 -2.19 24.72 23.40
N GLU A 43 -3.36 24.16 23.68
CA GLU A 43 -3.63 22.74 23.47
C GLU A 43 -3.84 22.43 21.98
N ILE A 44 -4.47 23.34 21.24
CA ILE A 44 -4.59 23.28 19.77
C ILE A 44 -3.20 23.34 19.11
N GLU A 45 -2.30 24.19 19.59
CA GLU A 45 -0.93 24.27 19.07
C GLU A 45 -0.17 22.96 19.30
N ARG A 46 -0.25 22.41 20.52
CA ARG A 46 0.37 21.12 20.88
C ARG A 46 -0.14 19.96 20.02
N TYR A 47 -1.44 19.89 19.78
CA TYR A 47 -2.04 18.92 18.85
C TYR A 47 -1.55 19.13 17.41
N GLY A 48 -1.49 20.39 16.96
CA GLY A 48 -1.02 20.76 15.62
C GLY A 48 0.44 20.37 15.35
N GLU A 49 1.32 20.50 16.34
CA GLU A 49 2.72 20.05 16.24
C GLU A 49 2.84 18.53 16.09
N ALA A 50 2.11 17.76 16.89
CA ALA A 50 2.07 16.31 16.78
C ALA A 50 1.52 15.87 15.40
N LEU A 51 0.51 16.57 14.89
CA LEU A 51 -0.08 16.28 13.59
C LEU A 51 0.87 16.59 12.43
N LYS A 52 1.69 17.66 12.50
CA LYS A 52 2.71 17.96 11.48
C LYS A 52 3.69 16.81 11.27
N ALA A 53 4.11 16.15 12.35
CA ALA A 53 4.98 14.98 12.27
C ALA A 53 4.30 13.80 11.55
N ALA A 54 3.01 13.55 11.85
CA ALA A 54 2.22 12.53 11.17
C ALA A 54 2.03 12.81 9.68
N VAL A 55 1.76 14.08 9.32
CA VAL A 55 1.58 14.52 7.93
C VAL A 55 2.88 14.36 7.13
N SER A 56 4.02 14.79 7.68
CA SER A 56 5.34 14.63 7.05
C SER A 56 5.65 13.16 6.71
N SER A 57 5.49 12.26 7.70
CA SER A 57 5.65 10.83 7.51
C SER A 57 4.67 10.26 6.48
N GLY A 58 3.42 10.74 6.51
CA GLY A 58 2.37 10.36 5.57
C GLY A 58 2.69 10.72 4.13
N VAL A 59 3.20 11.93 3.88
CA VAL A 59 3.59 12.39 2.53
C VAL A 59 4.72 11.52 1.98
N ARG A 60 5.74 11.24 2.79
CA ARG A 60 6.85 10.38 2.39
C ARG A 60 6.38 8.97 2.05
N LYS A 61 5.53 8.37 2.88
CA LYS A 61 4.91 7.06 2.64
C LYS A 61 4.11 7.05 1.33
N SER A 62 3.24 8.04 1.14
CA SER A 62 2.39 8.15 -0.05
C SER A 62 3.21 8.30 -1.33
N PHE A 63 4.33 9.02 -1.29
CA PHE A 63 5.24 9.12 -2.43
C PHE A 63 5.83 7.77 -2.82
N PHE A 64 6.36 7.00 -1.85
CA PHE A 64 6.90 5.67 -2.12
C PHE A 64 5.84 4.67 -2.58
N MET A 65 4.66 4.68 -1.97
CA MET A 65 3.54 3.85 -2.41
C MET A 65 3.09 4.21 -3.83
N GLY A 66 2.94 5.51 -4.12
CA GLY A 66 2.59 5.99 -5.45
C GLY A 66 3.62 5.61 -6.51
N LEU A 67 4.91 5.76 -6.21
CA LEU A 67 6.00 5.36 -7.10
C LEU A 67 5.99 3.84 -7.35
N GLY A 68 5.81 3.03 -6.31
CA GLY A 68 5.74 1.57 -6.44
C GLY A 68 4.55 1.12 -7.29
N MET A 69 3.37 1.71 -7.07
CA MET A 69 2.17 1.40 -7.85
C MET A 69 2.31 1.86 -9.31
N GLY A 70 2.82 3.07 -9.54
CA GLY A 70 3.07 3.62 -10.86
C GLY A 70 4.08 2.80 -11.67
N LEU A 71 5.21 2.42 -11.05
CA LEU A 71 6.21 1.57 -11.68
C LEU A 71 5.64 0.21 -12.05
N THR A 72 4.82 -0.39 -11.18
CA THR A 72 4.16 -1.66 -11.45
C THR A 72 3.23 -1.57 -12.66
N MET A 73 2.39 -0.52 -12.73
CA MET A 73 1.51 -0.28 -13.87
C MET A 73 2.28 -0.03 -15.16
N PHE A 74 3.39 0.72 -15.08
CA PHE A 74 4.27 0.95 -16.23
C PHE A 74 4.86 -0.37 -16.77
N VAL A 75 5.39 -1.21 -15.89
CA VAL A 75 5.94 -2.53 -16.28
C VAL A 75 4.89 -3.42 -16.91
N ILE A 76 3.65 -3.42 -16.40
CA ILE A 76 2.54 -4.20 -16.97
C ILE A 76 2.23 -3.73 -18.40
N LEU A 77 2.07 -2.42 -18.60
CA LEU A 77 1.79 -1.84 -19.92
C LEU A 77 2.93 -2.11 -20.91
N CYS A 78 4.18 -1.95 -20.49
CA CYS A 78 5.34 -2.28 -21.32
C CYS A 78 5.37 -3.77 -21.67
N SER A 79 5.04 -4.66 -20.72
CA SER A 79 4.99 -6.11 -20.94
C SER A 79 3.93 -6.48 -21.98
N TYR A 80 2.76 -5.83 -21.94
CA TYR A 80 1.73 -6.02 -22.96
C TYR A 80 2.20 -5.57 -24.34
N GLY A 81 2.85 -4.40 -24.44
CA GLY A 81 3.45 -3.93 -25.69
C GLY A 81 4.49 -4.91 -26.25
N LEU A 82 5.41 -5.39 -25.40
CA LEU A 82 6.42 -6.38 -25.80
C LEU A 82 5.81 -7.71 -26.24
N ALA A 83 4.80 -8.20 -25.52
CA ALA A 83 4.11 -9.44 -25.84
C ALA A 83 3.45 -9.38 -27.22
N PHE A 84 2.79 -8.27 -27.55
CA PHE A 84 2.20 -8.09 -28.88
C PHE A 84 3.23 -7.87 -29.98
N TRP A 85 4.32 -7.14 -29.70
CA TRP A 85 5.40 -6.97 -30.68
C TRP A 85 6.07 -8.31 -31.04
N TYR A 86 6.43 -9.09 -30.02
CA TYR A 86 7.02 -10.41 -30.20
C TYR A 86 6.02 -11.40 -30.82
N GLY A 87 4.76 -11.38 -30.36
CA GLY A 87 3.69 -12.19 -30.93
C GLY A 87 3.47 -11.90 -32.42
N ASN A 88 3.48 -10.62 -32.83
CA ASN A 88 3.37 -10.25 -34.25
C ASN A 88 4.53 -10.81 -35.08
N LYS A 89 5.76 -10.76 -34.56
CA LYS A 89 6.93 -11.35 -35.23
C LYS A 89 6.75 -12.87 -35.44
N LEU A 90 6.28 -13.59 -34.42
CA LEU A 90 6.04 -15.04 -34.50
C LEU A 90 4.94 -15.42 -35.50
N VAL A 91 3.92 -14.57 -35.64
CA VAL A 91 2.86 -14.73 -36.66
C VAL A 91 3.42 -14.51 -38.06
N ARG A 92 4.32 -13.53 -38.24
CA ARG A 92 4.98 -13.28 -39.54
C ARG A 92 5.88 -14.43 -39.98
N ASP A 93 6.53 -15.10 -39.02
CA ASP A 93 7.38 -16.27 -39.27
C ASP A 93 6.57 -17.56 -39.51
N GLY A 94 5.22 -17.51 -39.44
CA GLY A 94 4.32 -18.63 -39.73
C GLY A 94 4.28 -19.72 -38.65
N ILE A 95 4.90 -19.47 -37.49
CA ILE A 95 5.02 -20.44 -36.40
C ILE A 95 3.72 -20.54 -35.59
N MET A 96 2.97 -19.44 -35.48
CA MET A 96 1.72 -19.35 -34.71
C MET A 96 0.68 -18.52 -35.45
N SER A 97 -0.61 -18.82 -35.26
CA SER A 97 -1.71 -17.97 -35.73
C SER A 97 -1.90 -16.77 -34.79
N ALA A 98 -2.49 -15.69 -35.30
CA ALA A 98 -2.87 -14.55 -34.48
C ALA A 98 -3.83 -14.94 -33.34
N ALA A 99 -4.68 -15.94 -33.55
CA ALA A 99 -5.58 -16.49 -32.53
C ALA A 99 -4.81 -17.15 -31.37
N ASP A 100 -3.71 -17.85 -31.67
CA ASP A 100 -2.91 -18.54 -30.66
C ASP A 100 -2.18 -17.54 -29.75
N VAL A 101 -1.65 -16.45 -30.34
CA VAL A 101 -1.00 -15.36 -29.59
C VAL A 101 -1.96 -14.74 -28.58
N VAL A 102 -3.20 -14.44 -29.01
CA VAL A 102 -4.23 -13.84 -28.14
C VAL A 102 -4.64 -14.82 -27.03
N THR A 103 -4.79 -16.10 -27.35
CA THR A 103 -5.13 -17.15 -26.37
C THR A 103 -4.05 -17.29 -25.29
N VAL A 104 -2.77 -17.33 -25.69
CA VAL A 104 -1.64 -17.40 -24.76
C VAL A 104 -1.58 -16.14 -23.89
N PHE A 105 -1.78 -14.96 -24.48
CA PHE A 105 -1.79 -13.69 -23.76
C PHE A 105 -2.82 -13.67 -22.62
N PHE A 106 -4.09 -14.01 -22.92
CA PHE A 106 -5.12 -14.07 -21.89
C PHE A 106 -4.87 -15.17 -20.85
N SER A 107 -4.37 -16.33 -21.28
CA SER A 107 -4.05 -17.44 -20.36
C SER A 107 -2.99 -17.04 -19.34
N VAL A 108 -1.95 -16.33 -19.77
CA VAL A 108 -0.89 -15.82 -18.87
C VAL A 108 -1.44 -14.78 -17.89
N ILE A 109 -2.29 -13.86 -18.35
CA ILE A 109 -2.90 -12.84 -17.47
C ILE A 109 -3.80 -13.50 -16.42
N ILE A 110 -4.69 -14.39 -16.83
CA ILE A 110 -5.60 -15.08 -15.92
C ILE A 110 -4.81 -15.92 -14.91
N GLY A 111 -3.76 -16.63 -15.36
CA GLY A 111 -2.85 -17.38 -14.49
C GLY A 111 -2.13 -16.50 -13.47
N ALA A 112 -1.60 -15.35 -13.91
CA ALA A 112 -0.95 -14.40 -13.02
C ALA A 112 -1.93 -13.79 -11.99
N MET A 113 -3.16 -13.47 -12.40
CA MET A 113 -4.21 -12.99 -11.51
C MET A 113 -4.60 -14.06 -10.48
N ALA A 114 -4.75 -15.31 -10.89
CA ALA A 114 -5.07 -16.42 -9.99
C ALA A 114 -3.98 -16.60 -8.92
N LEU A 115 -2.70 -16.49 -9.30
CA LEU A 115 -1.58 -16.52 -8.35
C LEU A 115 -1.61 -15.33 -7.39
N GLY A 116 -1.89 -14.12 -7.89
CA GLY A 116 -2.00 -12.92 -7.07
C GLY A 116 -3.13 -13.01 -6.03
N GLN A 117 -4.28 -13.52 -6.43
CA GLN A 117 -5.44 -13.73 -5.54
C GLN A 117 -5.26 -14.92 -4.58
N GLY A 118 -4.28 -15.79 -4.80
CA GLY A 118 -3.93 -16.87 -3.88
C GLY A 118 -3.15 -16.43 -2.65
N ALA A 119 -2.49 -15.27 -2.69
CA ALA A 119 -1.66 -14.78 -1.58
C ALA A 119 -2.43 -14.56 -0.26
N PRO A 120 -3.64 -13.97 -0.24
CA PRO A 120 -4.46 -13.86 0.97
C PRO A 120 -4.83 -15.23 1.57
N ALA A 121 -5.13 -16.22 0.74
CA ALA A 121 -5.46 -17.57 1.20
C ALA A 121 -4.27 -18.23 1.92
N MET A 122 -3.05 -18.02 1.44
CA MET A 122 -1.83 -18.50 2.10
C MET A 122 -1.61 -17.82 3.46
N ASN A 123 -1.86 -16.50 3.55
CA ASN A 123 -1.75 -15.76 4.81
C ASN A 123 -2.76 -16.27 5.85
N ALA A 124 -4.01 -16.48 5.45
CA ALA A 124 -5.05 -17.01 6.34
C ALA A 124 -4.71 -18.41 6.88
N ILE A 125 -4.14 -19.29 6.05
CA ILE A 125 -3.66 -20.62 6.49
C ILE A 125 -2.52 -20.48 7.50
N THR A 126 -1.61 -19.53 7.28
CA THR A 126 -0.47 -19.29 8.17
C THR A 126 -0.94 -18.77 9.54
N GLU A 127 -1.90 -17.85 9.54
CA GLU A 127 -2.51 -17.32 10.76
C GLU A 127 -3.31 -18.38 11.52
N ALA A 128 -4.11 -19.20 10.81
CA ALA A 128 -4.84 -20.31 11.40
C ALA A 128 -3.92 -21.34 12.06
N ARG A 129 -2.76 -21.64 11.44
CA ARG A 129 -1.74 -22.51 12.04
C ARG A 129 -1.13 -21.89 13.30
N GLY A 130 -0.83 -20.60 13.28
CA GLY A 130 -0.28 -19.89 14.44
C GLY A 130 -1.27 -19.83 15.62
N ALA A 131 -2.57 -19.69 15.33
CA ALA A 131 -3.62 -19.72 16.34
C ALA A 131 -3.85 -21.13 16.91
N ALA A 132 -3.75 -22.19 16.10
CA ALA A 132 -3.91 -23.57 16.57
C ALA A 132 -2.78 -24.07 17.47
N THR A 133 -1.60 -23.45 17.40
CA THR A 133 -0.45 -23.75 18.28
C THR A 133 -0.47 -23.00 19.61
N ARG A 134 -1.42 -22.08 19.83
CA ARG A 134 -1.62 -21.37 21.10
C ARG A 134 -2.76 -21.99 21.90
#